data_AF-A0A3A9E3B3-F1
#
_entry.id   AF-A0A3A9E3B3-F1
#
_cell.length_a   1.000
_cell.length_b   1.000
_cell.length_c   1.000
_cell.angle_alpha   90.00
_cell.angle_beta   90.00
_cell.angle_gamma   90.00
#
_symmetry.space_group_name_H-M   'P 1'
#
loop_
_entity.id
_entity.type
_entity.pdbx_description
1 polymer ?
#
loop_
_entity_poly.entity_id
_entity_poly.type
_entity_poly.pdbx_seq_one_letter_code
_entity_poly.pdbx_strand_id
1 'polypeptide(L)'
;MADRSFWIETGEKGESQNLVRWISDAEVTQRGHVSIQIHPKLQPFLLHLKEFYTSYLLEYILPMKSRYSVLLYELLRSYANIQIHTFDVEELKVFLGAEKYERWADFQRKVLDIAMREINDLSDLEVDYQIIKESRRFAKLRFRIRILEPIELKDRGILRKQILDN
;
A
#
# COMPACT_ATOMS: atom_id res chain seq x y z
N MET A 1 -17.74 10.00 7.66
CA MET A 1 -16.94 9.01 6.90
C MET A 1 -17.64 8.50 5.63
N ALA A 2 -18.97 8.63 5.49
CA ALA A 2 -19.73 8.08 4.35
C ALA A 2 -19.87 8.99 3.11
N ASP A 3 -19.32 10.21 3.11
CA ASP A 3 -19.40 11.11 1.94
C ASP A 3 -18.04 11.25 1.27
N ARG A 4 -17.72 10.26 0.43
CA ARG A 4 -16.67 10.36 -0.61
C ARG A 4 -17.36 10.22 -1.96
N SER A 5 -18.05 11.29 -2.33
CA SER A 5 -18.68 11.41 -3.64
C SER A 5 -17.68 11.96 -4.65
N PHE A 6 -17.71 11.46 -5.88
CA PHE A 6 -16.84 11.91 -6.97
C PHE A 6 -17.59 11.81 -8.30
N TRP A 7 -17.16 12.61 -9.27
CA TRP A 7 -17.76 12.63 -10.60
C TRP A 7 -17.12 11.56 -11.47
N ILE A 8 -17.94 10.78 -12.17
CA ILE A 8 -17.51 9.87 -13.22
C ILE A 8 -18.13 10.32 -14.55
N GLU A 9 -17.34 10.22 -15.62
CA GLU A 9 -17.81 10.43 -16.98
C GLU A 9 -18.37 9.11 -17.52
N THR A 10 -19.52 9.17 -18.17
CA THR A 10 -20.22 8.01 -18.72
C THR A 10 -20.83 8.38 -20.08
N GLY A 11 -20.79 7.44 -21.04
CA GLY A 11 -21.24 7.63 -22.43
C GLY A 11 -20.07 7.59 -23.43
N GLU A 12 -20.36 7.37 -24.73
CA GLU A 12 -19.32 7.09 -25.76
C GLU A 12 -18.33 8.25 -26.04
N LYS A 13 -18.52 9.45 -25.47
CA LYS A 13 -17.61 10.61 -25.60
C LYS A 13 -17.61 11.55 -24.38
N GLY A 14 -17.90 11.06 -23.17
CA GLY A 14 -17.90 11.91 -21.96
C GLY A 14 -19.05 12.93 -21.88
N GLU A 15 -20.13 12.72 -22.65
CA GLU A 15 -21.28 13.64 -22.73
C GLU A 15 -22.11 13.73 -21.43
N SER A 16 -21.92 12.80 -20.48
CA SER A 16 -22.65 12.79 -19.21
C SER A 16 -21.72 12.59 -18.02
N GLN A 17 -21.85 13.49 -17.03
CA GLN A 17 -21.18 13.40 -15.73
C GLN A 17 -22.18 12.91 -14.69
N ASN A 18 -21.79 11.90 -13.92
CA ASN A 18 -22.58 11.34 -12.84
C ASN A 18 -21.83 11.48 -11.50
N LEU A 19 -22.47 12.09 -10.51
CA LEU A 19 -21.97 12.08 -9.14
C LEU A 19 -22.26 10.71 -8.52
N VAL A 20 -21.22 9.99 -8.12
CA VAL A 20 -21.32 8.67 -7.51
C VAL A 20 -20.62 8.64 -6.16
N ARG A 21 -21.17 7.85 -5.25
CA ARG A 21 -20.54 7.52 -3.96
C ARG A 21 -19.78 6.22 -4.08
N TRP A 22 -18.69 6.09 -3.33
CA TRP A 22 -17.96 4.81 -3.21
C TRP A 22 -18.83 3.69 -2.63
N ILE A 23 -19.55 3.97 -1.55
CA ILE A 23 -20.40 3.00 -0.83
C ILE A 23 -21.84 3.47 -0.95
N SER A 24 -22.69 2.63 -1.55
CA SER A 24 -24.13 2.90 -1.68
C SER A 24 -24.93 2.40 -0.48
N ASP A 25 -24.47 1.31 0.14
CA ASP A 25 -25.09 0.75 1.35
C ASP A 25 -24.04 0.07 2.23
N ALA A 26 -24.26 0.07 3.55
CA ALA A 26 -23.42 -0.62 4.52
C ALA A 26 -24.27 -1.14 5.68
N GLU A 27 -24.25 -2.45 5.87
CA GLU A 27 -24.97 -3.16 6.93
C GLU A 27 -23.97 -3.84 7.86
N VAL A 28 -24.14 -3.67 9.17
CA VAL A 28 -23.38 -4.40 10.18
C VAL A 28 -24.33 -5.31 10.95
N THR A 29 -24.15 -6.62 10.79
CA THR A 29 -24.94 -7.61 11.52
C THR A 29 -24.40 -7.77 12.94
N GLN A 30 -25.26 -8.18 13.88
CA GLN A 30 -24.87 -8.40 15.28
C GLN A 30 -23.81 -9.50 15.48
N ARG A 31 -23.49 -10.28 14.45
CA ARG A 31 -22.43 -11.30 14.43
C ARG A 31 -21.10 -10.79 13.85
N GLY A 32 -20.93 -9.47 13.76
CA GLY A 32 -19.69 -8.86 13.27
C GLY A 32 -19.46 -9.01 11.76
N HIS A 33 -20.47 -9.43 10.99
CA HIS A 33 -20.37 -9.42 9.54
C HIS A 33 -20.76 -8.04 9.04
N VAL A 34 -19.89 -7.48 8.20
CA VAL A 34 -20.12 -6.20 7.51
C VAL A 34 -20.42 -6.51 6.05
N SER A 35 -21.59 -6.10 5.57
CA SER A 35 -21.96 -6.12 4.17
C SER A 35 -21.84 -4.69 3.63
N ILE A 36 -21.16 -4.52 2.50
CA ILE A 36 -21.10 -3.24 1.81
C ILE A 36 -21.53 -3.42 0.36
N GLN A 37 -22.29 -2.45 -0.15
CA GLN A 37 -22.61 -2.38 -1.57
C GLN A 37 -21.82 -1.24 -2.20
N ILE A 38 -21.03 -1.58 -3.22
CA ILE A 38 -20.35 -0.58 -4.05
C ILE A 38 -21.33 -0.11 -5.13
N HIS A 39 -21.29 1.19 -5.43
CA HIS A 39 -22.20 1.76 -6.42
C HIS A 39 -22.07 1.05 -7.78
N PRO A 40 -23.16 0.54 -8.39
CA PRO A 40 -23.10 -0.31 -9.59
C PRO A 40 -22.36 0.31 -10.78
N LYS A 41 -22.45 1.65 -10.95
CA LYS A 41 -21.72 2.37 -12.01
C LYS A 41 -20.19 2.28 -11.87
N LEU A 42 -19.66 1.87 -10.71
CA LEU A 42 -18.23 1.65 -10.50
C LEU A 42 -17.77 0.26 -10.96
N GLN A 43 -18.68 -0.70 -11.14
CA GLN A 43 -18.36 -2.07 -11.54
C GLN A 43 -17.35 -2.18 -12.70
N PRO A 44 -17.50 -1.50 -13.86
CA PRO A 44 -16.53 -1.61 -14.96
C PRO A 44 -15.14 -1.09 -14.61
N PHE A 45 -15.03 -0.14 -13.68
CA PHE A 45 -13.75 0.41 -13.22
C PHE A 45 -13.09 -0.47 -12.15
N LEU A 46 -13.85 -1.37 -11.51
CA LEU A 46 -13.38 -2.29 -10.48
C LEU A 46 -12.92 -3.64 -11.04
N LEU A 47 -13.33 -4.00 -12.26
CA LEU A 47 -12.97 -5.30 -12.86
C LEU A 47 -11.47 -5.44 -13.12
N HIS A 48 -10.76 -4.33 -13.39
CA HIS A 48 -9.29 -4.34 -13.54
C HIS A 48 -8.52 -4.39 -12.21
N LEU A 49 -9.18 -4.22 -11.05
CA LEU A 49 -8.53 -4.33 -9.73
C LEU A 49 -8.30 -5.80 -9.32
N LYS A 50 -9.15 -6.70 -9.80
CA LYS A 50 -9.26 -8.08 -9.30
C LYS A 50 -8.21 -9.03 -9.88
N GLU A 51 -7.69 -8.75 -11.07
CA GLU A 51 -6.95 -9.78 -11.82
C GLU A 51 -5.55 -10.07 -11.30
N PHE A 52 -4.85 -9.14 -10.63
CA PHE A 52 -3.46 -9.42 -10.21
C PHE A 52 -3.00 -8.79 -8.88
N TYR A 53 -3.75 -7.86 -8.28
CA TYR A 53 -3.16 -6.96 -7.28
C TYR A 53 -3.75 -7.03 -5.87
N THR A 54 -4.97 -7.54 -5.66
CA THR A 54 -5.61 -7.37 -4.34
C THR A 54 -5.33 -8.49 -3.34
N SER A 55 -5.33 -9.76 -3.76
CA SER A 55 -5.25 -10.88 -2.80
C SER A 55 -3.86 -10.98 -2.16
N TYR A 56 -2.81 -11.09 -2.96
CA TYR A 56 -1.43 -11.19 -2.46
C TYR A 56 -1.02 -9.96 -1.67
N LEU A 57 -1.32 -8.77 -2.18
CA LEU A 57 -1.03 -7.51 -1.47
C LEU A 57 -1.71 -7.48 -0.09
N LEU A 58 -2.96 -7.92 0.00
CA LEU A 58 -3.68 -8.00 1.25
C LEU A 58 -3.08 -9.04 2.20
N GLU A 59 -2.67 -10.20 1.71
CA GLU A 59 -1.99 -11.23 2.52
C GLU A 59 -0.73 -10.71 3.21
N TYR A 60 0.03 -9.85 2.54
CA TYR A 60 1.23 -9.22 3.10
C TYR A 60 0.91 -8.06 4.03
N ILE A 61 -0.13 -7.27 3.73
CA ILE A 61 -0.53 -6.10 4.52
C ILE A 61 -1.23 -6.48 5.83
N LEU A 62 -2.11 -7.48 5.81
CA LEU A 62 -2.90 -7.91 6.99
C LEU A 62 -2.07 -8.21 8.25
N PRO A 63 -0.91 -8.88 8.20
CA PRO A 63 -0.10 -9.14 9.38
C PRO A 63 0.73 -7.94 9.86
N MET A 64 0.87 -6.87 9.06
CA MET A 64 1.61 -5.67 9.45
C MET A 64 0.86 -4.91 10.56
N LYS A 65 1.57 -4.53 11.63
CA LYS A 65 0.96 -3.81 12.76
C LYS A 65 1.07 -2.31 12.60
N SER A 66 2.10 -1.84 11.90
CA SER A 66 2.35 -0.42 11.70
C SER A 66 1.66 0.06 10.43
N ARG A 67 0.81 1.09 10.56
CA ARG A 67 0.25 1.81 9.39
C ARG A 67 1.34 2.28 8.44
N TYR A 68 2.49 2.68 8.97
CA TYR A 68 3.62 3.11 8.14
C TYR A 68 4.24 1.96 7.34
N SER A 69 4.20 0.73 7.85
CA SER A 69 4.66 -0.43 7.10
C SER A 69 3.78 -0.68 5.89
N VAL A 70 2.45 -0.58 6.07
CA VAL A 70 1.47 -0.72 4.99
C VAL A 70 1.72 0.35 3.92
N LEU A 71 1.78 1.62 4.31
CA LEU A 71 1.97 2.73 3.36
C LEU A 71 3.32 2.65 2.65
N LEU A 72 4.40 2.31 3.36
CA LEU A 72 5.72 2.18 2.76
C LEU A 72 5.80 0.97 1.83
N TYR A 73 5.14 -0.15 2.18
CA TYR A 73 5.03 -1.32 1.32
C TYR A 73 4.33 -0.98 0.02
N GLU A 74 3.14 -0.38 0.08
CA GLU A 74 2.37 0.02 -1.10
C GLU A 74 3.17 0.98 -2.00
N LEU A 75 3.83 1.97 -1.37
CA LEU A 75 4.67 2.90 -2.08
C LEU A 75 5.83 2.19 -2.78
N LEU A 76 6.64 1.41 -2.07
CA LEU A 76 7.80 0.71 -2.65
C LEU A 76 7.39 -0.34 -3.67
N ARG A 77 6.26 -1.04 -3.46
CA ARG A 77 5.72 -2.00 -4.42
C ARG A 77 5.42 -1.35 -5.76
N SER A 78 4.91 -0.12 -5.77
CA SER A 78 4.67 0.65 -7.00
C SER A 78 5.95 0.95 -7.79
N TYR A 79 7.10 1.02 -7.11
CA TYR A 79 8.42 1.24 -7.72
C TYR A 79 9.22 -0.06 -7.95
N ALA A 80 8.66 -1.23 -7.64
CA ALA A 80 9.40 -2.49 -7.67
C ALA A 80 9.95 -2.84 -9.07
N ASN A 81 9.27 -2.42 -10.15
CA ASN A 81 9.75 -2.60 -11.53
C ASN A 81 11.00 -1.76 -11.85
N ILE A 82 11.23 -0.65 -11.14
CA ILE A 82 12.38 0.23 -11.33
C ILE A 82 13.56 -0.24 -10.46
N GLN A 83 13.30 -1.04 -9.42
CA GLN A 83 14.23 -1.62 -8.45
C GLN A 83 14.97 -0.60 -7.57
N ILE A 84 15.32 0.58 -8.06
CA ILE A 84 15.99 1.63 -7.27
C ILE A 84 15.21 2.92 -7.37
N HIS A 85 14.82 3.46 -6.22
CA HIS A 85 14.16 4.75 -6.17
C HIS A 85 14.74 5.62 -5.05
N THR A 86 14.84 6.93 -5.29
CA THR A 86 15.36 7.88 -4.31
C THR A 86 14.29 8.88 -3.95
N PHE A 87 13.93 8.94 -2.67
CA PHE A 87 12.99 9.92 -2.13
C PHE A 87 13.73 11.00 -1.35
N ASP A 88 13.22 12.22 -1.40
CA ASP A 88 13.56 13.23 -0.40
C ASP A 88 12.90 12.85 0.94
N VAL A 89 13.58 13.08 2.07
CA VAL A 89 13.06 12.64 3.38
C VAL A 89 11.73 13.33 3.71
N GLU A 90 11.61 14.62 3.40
CA GLU A 90 10.39 15.37 3.69
C GLU A 90 9.23 14.94 2.77
N GLU A 91 9.51 14.64 1.51
CA GLU A 91 8.51 14.07 0.59
C GLU A 91 8.02 12.70 1.07
N LEU A 92 8.94 11.83 1.49
CA LEU A 92 8.58 10.52 2.01
C LEU A 92 7.73 10.64 3.28
N LYS A 93 8.02 11.60 4.18
CA LYS A 93 7.18 11.85 5.35
C LYS A 93 5.75 12.21 4.95
N VAL A 94 5.55 13.01 3.91
CA VAL A 94 4.22 13.36 3.39
C VAL A 94 3.50 12.13 2.85
N PHE A 95 4.17 11.32 2.02
CA PHE A 95 3.56 10.08 1.50
C PHE A 95 3.13 9.12 2.62
N LEU A 96 3.88 9.07 3.71
CA LEU A 96 3.59 8.19 4.85
C LEU A 96 2.65 8.82 5.90
N GLY A 97 2.28 10.10 5.77
CA GLY A 97 1.54 10.83 6.81
C GLY A 97 2.31 10.87 8.15
N ALA A 98 3.62 11.07 8.06
CA ALA A 98 4.60 10.98 9.14
C ALA A 98 5.28 12.33 9.44
N GLU A 99 4.72 13.44 8.94
CA GLU A 99 5.27 14.81 9.06
C GLU A 99 5.44 15.25 10.52
N LYS A 100 4.62 14.69 11.44
CA LYS A 100 4.74 14.90 12.89
C LYS A 100 6.11 14.50 13.47
N TYR A 101 6.89 13.68 12.76
CA TYR A 101 8.24 13.30 13.17
C TYR A 101 9.27 14.24 12.55
N GLU A 102 9.37 15.45 13.10
CA GLU A 102 10.31 16.48 12.63
C GLU A 102 11.77 16.00 12.72
N ARG A 103 12.13 15.38 13.86
CA ARG A 103 13.48 14.86 14.10
C ARG A 103 13.72 13.59 13.29
N TRP A 104 14.81 13.59 12.51
CA TRP A 104 15.26 12.41 11.76
C TRP A 104 15.32 11.13 12.60
N ALA A 105 15.89 11.20 13.81
CA ALA A 105 16.02 10.03 14.68
C ALA A 105 14.66 9.41 15.06
N ASP A 106 13.61 10.22 15.21
CA ASP A 106 12.28 9.72 15.51
C ASP A 106 11.60 9.15 14.26
N PHE A 107 11.74 9.81 13.10
CA PHE A 107 11.25 9.27 11.83
C PHE A 107 11.91 7.93 11.51
N GLN A 108 13.24 7.85 11.61
CA GLN A 108 13.98 6.62 11.38
C GLN A 108 13.50 5.49 12.32
N ARG A 109 13.55 5.72 13.63
CA ARG A 109 13.25 4.67 14.62
C ARG A 109 11.78 4.24 14.64
N LYS A 110 10.84 5.19 14.47
CA LYS A 110 9.40 4.94 14.64
C LYS A 110 8.65 4.68 13.34
N VAL A 111 9.27 4.96 12.19
CA VAL A 111 8.67 4.79 10.86
C VAL A 111 9.52 3.82 10.05
N LEU A 112 10.74 4.21 9.68
CA LEU A 112 11.55 3.43 8.75
C LEU A 112 11.96 2.08 9.32
N ASP A 113 12.56 2.02 10.51
CA ASP A 113 13.10 0.77 11.06
C ASP A 113 12.00 -0.27 11.32
N ILE A 114 10.81 0.19 11.72
CA ILE A 114 9.65 -0.68 11.92
C ILE A 114 9.11 -1.15 10.58
N ALA A 115 8.92 -0.23 9.63
CA ALA A 115 8.39 -0.53 8.31
C ALA A 115 9.31 -1.47 7.52
N MET A 116 10.60 -1.19 7.50
CA MET A 116 11.61 -2.03 6.81
C MET A 116 11.62 -3.45 7.38
N ARG A 117 11.50 -3.61 8.70
CA ARG A 117 11.42 -4.93 9.32
C ARG A 117 10.15 -5.67 8.90
N GLU A 118 8.98 -5.06 9.10
CA GLU A 118 7.72 -5.71 8.75
C GLU A 118 7.62 -6.04 7.26
N ILE A 119 8.12 -5.17 6.37
CA ILE A 119 8.16 -5.41 4.92
C ILE A 119 9.04 -6.63 4.62
N ASN A 120 10.28 -6.67 5.12
CA ASN A 120 11.20 -7.77 4.81
C ASN A 120 10.78 -9.10 5.44
N ASP A 121 10.07 -9.07 6.58
CA ASP A 121 9.66 -10.26 7.32
C ASP A 121 8.31 -10.82 6.86
N LEU A 122 7.42 -9.99 6.31
CA LEU A 122 6.00 -10.35 6.10
C LEU A 122 5.53 -10.20 4.65
N SER A 123 6.33 -9.62 3.76
CA SER A 123 5.90 -9.32 2.40
C SER A 123 6.75 -9.98 1.33
N ASP A 124 6.33 -9.81 0.08
CA ASP A 124 7.07 -10.26 -1.08
C ASP A 124 8.16 -9.31 -1.58
N LEU A 125 8.50 -8.31 -0.78
CA LEU A 125 9.61 -7.41 -1.06
C LEU A 125 10.80 -7.69 -0.14
N GLU A 126 11.98 -7.72 -0.76
CA GLU A 126 13.23 -7.47 -0.06
C GLU A 126 13.68 -6.05 -0.34
N VAL A 127 13.92 -5.29 0.72
CA VAL A 127 14.22 -3.87 0.62
C VAL A 127 15.38 -3.50 1.55
N ASP A 128 16.30 -2.72 1.01
CA ASP A 128 17.32 -1.99 1.77
C ASP A 128 17.32 -0.50 1.38
N TYR A 129 17.84 0.37 2.26
CA TYR A 129 17.98 1.78 1.94
C TYR A 129 19.31 2.37 2.41
N GLN A 130 19.75 3.42 1.72
CA GLN A 130 20.94 4.19 2.05
C GLN A 130 20.60 5.68 2.20
N ILE A 131 21.24 6.33 3.17
CA ILE A 131 21.11 7.77 3.38
C ILE A 131 22.13 8.49 2.51
N ILE A 132 21.65 9.36 1.64
CA ILE A 132 22.48 10.26 0.84
C ILE A 132 22.44 11.63 1.52
N LYS A 133 23.57 12.01 2.12
CA LYS A 133 23.74 13.34 2.73
C LYS A 133 24.21 14.31 1.67
N GLU A 134 23.34 15.23 1.24
CA GLU A 134 23.77 16.40 0.47
C GLU A 134 24.20 17.52 1.43
N SER A 135 25.29 18.22 1.13
CA SER A 135 25.71 19.35 1.95
C SER A 135 24.73 20.52 1.76
N ARG A 136 24.02 20.90 2.82
CA ARG A 136 23.08 22.04 2.94
C ARG A 136 21.66 21.86 2.40
N ARG A 137 21.32 20.75 1.74
CA ARG A 137 19.94 20.41 1.34
C ARG A 137 19.51 19.08 1.98
N PHE A 138 18.21 18.93 2.15
CA PHE A 138 17.52 17.83 2.80
C PHE A 138 18.14 16.45 2.48
N ALA A 139 18.17 15.56 3.48
CA ALA A 139 18.69 14.21 3.28
C ALA A 139 17.77 13.43 2.33
N LYS A 140 18.38 12.56 1.51
CA LYS A 140 17.65 11.66 0.61
C LYS A 140 17.81 10.21 1.03
N LEU A 141 16.82 9.39 0.71
CA LEU A 141 16.83 7.95 0.96
C LEU A 141 16.75 7.21 -0.36
N ARG A 142 17.81 6.48 -0.70
CA ARG A 142 17.85 5.59 -1.85
C ARG A 142 17.45 4.20 -1.41
N PHE A 143 16.30 3.75 -1.86
CA PHE A 143 15.82 2.38 -1.67
C PHE A 143 16.26 1.50 -2.82
N ARG A 144 16.68 0.28 -2.50
CA ARG A 144 16.74 -0.84 -3.44
C ARG A 144 15.63 -1.80 -3.06
N ILE A 145 14.88 -2.24 -4.06
CA ILE A 145 13.62 -2.96 -3.96
C ILE A 145 13.75 -4.17 -4.88
N ARG A 146 13.47 -5.36 -4.34
CA ARG A 146 13.45 -6.60 -5.10
C ARG A 146 12.18 -7.37 -4.76
N ILE A 147 11.50 -7.85 -5.80
CA ILE A 147 10.39 -8.79 -5.63
C ILE A 147 11.00 -10.19 -5.42
N LEU A 148 10.56 -10.87 -4.39
CA LEU A 148 10.97 -12.24 -4.09
C LEU A 148 10.20 -13.23 -4.95
N GLU A 149 10.90 -14.24 -5.46
CA GLU A 149 10.27 -15.35 -6.17
C GLU A 149 9.53 -16.27 -5.17
N PRO A 150 8.51 -17.04 -5.61
CA PRO A 150 7.72 -17.90 -4.72
C PRO A 150 8.55 -18.88 -3.86
N ILE A 151 9.67 -19.37 -4.40
CA ILE A 151 10.57 -20.27 -3.66
C ILE A 151 11.25 -19.55 -2.48
N GLU A 152 11.66 -18.30 -2.66
CA GLU A 152 12.27 -17.49 -1.61
C GLU A 152 11.25 -17.15 -0.52
N LEU A 153 10.00 -16.88 -0.89
CA LEU A 153 8.91 -16.64 0.07
C LEU A 153 8.64 -17.87 0.94
N LYS A 154 8.73 -19.06 0.34
CA LYS A 154 8.56 -20.33 1.05
C LYS A 154 9.72 -20.57 2.02
N ASP A 155 10.95 -20.34 1.58
CA ASP A 155 12.15 -20.51 2.40
C ASP A 155 12.16 -19.55 3.60
N ARG A 156 11.65 -18.33 3.42
CA ARG A 156 11.47 -17.34 4.50
C ARG A 156 10.25 -17.60 5.39
N GLY A 157 9.43 -18.60 5.07
CA GLY A 157 8.21 -18.91 5.84
C GLY A 157 7.12 -17.84 5.72
N ILE A 158 7.19 -16.98 4.71
CA ILE A 158 6.23 -15.89 4.46
C ILE A 158 4.94 -16.44 3.84
N LEU A 159 5.05 -17.47 2.99
CA LEU A 159 3.89 -18.23 2.52
C LEU A 159 3.32 -19.06 3.68
N ARG A 160 2.20 -18.62 4.24
CA ARG A 160 1.40 -19.45 5.16
C ARG A 160 0.79 -20.61 4.38
N LYS A 161 0.91 -21.82 4.93
CA LYS A 161 0.43 -23.14 4.44
C LYS A 161 -1.04 -23.26 3.99
N GLN A 162 -1.82 -22.19 3.85
CA GLN A 162 -3.27 -22.28 3.63
C GLN A 162 -3.71 -22.69 2.21
N ILE A 163 -2.79 -23.08 1.33
CA ILE A 163 -3.13 -23.66 0.01
C ILE A 163 -2.37 -24.99 -0.18
N LEU A 164 -2.57 -25.92 0.76
CA LEU A 164 -2.52 -27.35 0.42
C LEU A 164 -3.91 -27.98 0.34
N ASP A 165 -4.97 -27.23 0.69
CA ASP A 165 -6.34 -27.74 0.81
C ASP A 165 -7.39 -26.80 0.17
N ASN A 166 -7.17 -26.36 -1.09
CA ASN A 166 -8.27 -25.91 -1.97
C ASN A 166 -7.87 -25.98 -3.44
#